data_AF-A0A2E5ZQF6-F1
#
_entry.id   AF-A0A2E5ZQF6-F1
#
_cell.length_a   1.000
_cell.length_b   1.000
_cell.length_c   1.000
_cell.angle_alpha   90.00
_cell.angle_beta   90.00
_cell.angle_gamma   90.00
#
_symmetry.space_group_name_H-M   'P 1'
#
loop_
_entity.id
_entity.type
_entity.pdbx_description
1 polymer ?
#
loop_
_entity_poly.entity_id
_entity_poly.type
_entity_poly.pdbx_seq_one_letter_code
_entity_poly.pdbx_strand_id
1 'polypeptide(L)'
;MGRPVNKRKFGALADGTNITINCKVGSNSASNVGMIKSQRSATKFNVDDAKDDSGNEGVCTLVAKAAGSLGNDEMSILGLVGGAGDGVYITKLYNRTCRDNNNNRYTYVITDDSTVSYLNLTAI
;
A
#
# COMPACT_ATOMS: atom_id res chain seq x y z
N MET A 1 -17.23 -5.32 -8.84
CA MET A 1 -16.02 -5.12 -8.00
C MET A 1 -15.04 -6.26 -8.28
N GLY A 2 -13.75 -5.97 -8.48
CA GLY A 2 -12.71 -7.00 -8.61
C GLY A 2 -12.51 -7.75 -7.30
N ARG A 3 -11.97 -8.97 -7.35
CA ARG A 3 -11.82 -9.82 -6.16
C ARG A 3 -10.93 -9.11 -5.10
N PRO A 4 -11.36 -9.07 -3.82
CA PRO A 4 -10.55 -8.51 -2.74
C PRO A 4 -9.19 -9.18 -2.63
N VAL A 5 -8.20 -8.43 -2.15
CA VAL A 5 -6.85 -8.91 -1.87
C VAL A 5 -6.89 -10.01 -0.82
N ASN A 6 -6.09 -11.06 -1.05
CA ASN A 6 -5.93 -12.12 -0.07
C ASN A 6 -5.39 -11.57 1.26
N LYS A 7 -6.09 -11.85 2.36
CA LYS A 7 -5.72 -11.40 3.72
C LYS A 7 -4.32 -11.82 4.15
N ARG A 8 -3.72 -12.85 3.52
CA ARG A 8 -2.31 -13.23 3.77
C ARG A 8 -1.30 -12.14 3.40
N LYS A 9 -1.69 -11.17 2.56
CA LYS A 9 -0.86 -10.01 2.17
C LYS A 9 -1.00 -8.83 3.14
N PHE A 10 -1.79 -8.98 4.21
CA PHE A 10 -2.15 -7.97 5.21
C PHE A 10 -1.65 -8.37 6.59
N GLY A 11 -1.47 -7.40 7.48
CA GLY A 11 -0.91 -7.60 8.81
C GLY A 11 0.53 -7.11 8.95
N ALA A 12 1.14 -7.44 10.09
CA ALA A 12 2.45 -6.94 10.52
C ALA A 12 3.56 -7.23 9.49
N LEU A 13 4.52 -6.32 9.42
CA LEU A 13 5.59 -6.34 8.42
C LEU A 13 6.82 -7.15 8.86
N ALA A 14 6.63 -8.17 9.72
CA ALA A 14 7.73 -8.90 10.35
C ALA A 14 8.55 -9.77 9.36
N ASP A 15 7.89 -10.30 8.32
CA ASP A 15 8.47 -11.35 7.46
C ASP A 15 8.68 -10.89 6.00
N GLY A 16 8.51 -9.60 5.68
CA GLY A 16 8.67 -9.08 4.31
C GLY A 16 7.61 -9.55 3.29
N THR A 17 6.60 -10.31 3.72
CA THR A 17 5.55 -10.87 2.83
C THR A 17 4.30 -9.99 2.71
N ASN A 18 4.17 -9.01 3.59
CA ASN A 18 3.02 -8.12 3.73
C ASN A 18 3.28 -6.80 3.00
N ILE A 19 2.22 -6.07 2.64
CA ILE A 19 2.35 -4.81 1.90
C ILE A 19 2.70 -3.69 2.89
N THR A 20 3.89 -3.09 2.75
CA THR A 20 4.24 -1.84 3.44
C THR A 20 3.54 -0.67 2.75
N ILE A 21 3.03 0.27 3.56
CA ILE A 21 2.34 1.46 3.07
C ILE A 21 2.89 2.72 3.73
N ASN A 22 2.72 3.86 3.07
CA ASN A 22 2.73 5.13 3.78
C ASN A 22 1.29 5.52 4.11
N CYS A 23 1.02 6.01 5.30
CA CYS A 23 -0.31 6.46 5.71
C CYS A 23 -0.23 7.64 6.66
N LYS A 24 -1.31 8.43 6.70
CA LYS A 24 -1.53 9.44 7.72
C LYS A 24 -2.92 9.24 8.30
N VAL A 25 -2.96 8.62 9.47
CA VAL A 25 -4.22 8.27 10.15
C VAL A 25 -4.74 9.50 10.91
N GLY A 26 -5.94 9.96 10.58
CA GLY A 26 -6.51 11.18 11.18
C GLY A 26 -5.58 12.39 11.04
N SER A 27 -5.43 13.16 12.11
CA SER A 27 -4.54 14.33 12.17
C SER A 27 -3.12 14.02 12.67
N ASN A 28 -2.74 12.74 12.76
CA ASN A 28 -1.42 12.33 13.25
C ASN A 28 -0.31 12.63 12.22
N SER A 29 0.93 12.34 12.58
CA SER A 29 2.05 12.41 11.64
C SER A 29 1.94 11.31 10.58
N ALA A 30 2.41 11.60 9.37
CA ALA A 30 2.50 10.56 8.34
C ALA A 30 3.56 9.52 8.72
N SER A 31 3.23 8.24 8.56
CA SER A 31 4.13 7.11 8.72
C SER A 31 4.56 6.57 7.35
N ASN A 32 5.81 6.10 7.29
CA ASN A 32 6.39 5.44 6.13
C ASN A 32 6.40 3.90 6.22
N VAL A 33 5.93 3.37 7.35
CA VAL A 33 6.04 1.93 7.69
C VAL A 33 4.72 1.39 8.24
N GLY A 34 3.61 1.85 7.68
CA GLY A 34 2.28 1.38 8.07
C GLY A 34 1.95 0.02 7.47
N MET A 35 0.94 -0.63 8.03
CA MET A 35 0.42 -1.91 7.55
C MET A 35 -1.07 -1.86 7.22
N ILE A 36 -1.52 -2.75 6.33
CA ILE A 36 -2.94 -2.91 6.00
C ILE A 36 -3.55 -3.97 6.92
N LYS A 37 -4.64 -3.64 7.61
CA LYS A 37 -5.44 -4.58 8.42
C LYS A 37 -6.56 -5.24 7.62
N SER A 38 -7.27 -4.46 6.81
CA SER A 38 -8.35 -4.98 5.98
C SER A 38 -8.67 -4.11 4.78
N GLN A 39 -9.21 -4.71 3.72
CA GLN A 39 -9.70 -4.01 2.56
C GLN A 39 -11.18 -3.64 2.73
N ARG A 40 -11.52 -2.36 2.56
CA ARG A 40 -12.91 -1.86 2.54
C ARG A 40 -13.43 -1.68 1.12
N SER A 41 -12.56 -1.23 0.22
CA SER A 41 -12.83 -1.14 -1.22
C SER A 41 -11.52 -1.29 -2.01
N ALA A 42 -11.59 -1.19 -3.34
CA ALA A 42 -10.37 -1.15 -4.17
C ALA A 42 -9.46 0.06 -3.88
N THR A 43 -9.99 1.09 -3.21
CA THR A 43 -9.32 2.36 -2.93
C THR A 43 -9.29 2.73 -1.44
N LYS A 44 -9.91 1.95 -0.55
CA LYS A 44 -10.00 2.25 0.89
C LYS A 44 -9.62 1.04 1.72
N PHE A 45 -8.80 1.28 2.74
CA PHE A 45 -8.22 0.23 3.59
C PHE A 45 -8.28 0.65 5.04
N ASN A 46 -8.56 -0.30 5.93
CA ASN A 46 -8.25 -0.14 7.34
C ASN A 46 -6.75 -0.38 7.51
N VAL A 47 -6.06 0.57 8.10
CA VAL A 47 -4.60 0.55 8.24
C VAL A 47 -4.21 0.83 9.68
N ASP A 48 -2.98 0.47 10.01
CA ASP A 48 -2.26 0.88 11.21
C ASP A 48 -1.02 1.66 10.76
N ASP A 49 -0.71 2.77 11.43
CA ASP A 49 0.46 3.60 11.11
C ASP A 49 1.78 3.07 11.68
N ALA A 50 1.76 1.96 12.41
CA ALA A 50 2.92 1.19 12.81
C ALA A 50 3.03 -0.13 12.02
N LYS A 51 4.22 -0.72 12.05
CA LYS A 51 4.54 -1.97 11.36
C LYS A 51 4.06 -3.24 12.08
N ASP A 52 3.63 -3.11 13.34
CA ASP A 52 3.44 -4.19 14.31
C ASP A 52 2.11 -4.10 15.09
N ASP A 53 1.11 -3.38 14.55
CA ASP A 53 -0.22 -3.21 15.16
C ASP A 53 -0.22 -2.41 16.49
N SER A 54 0.80 -1.60 16.74
CA SER A 54 0.93 -0.77 17.94
C SER A 54 0.56 0.71 17.73
N GLY A 55 0.23 1.08 16.49
CA GLY A 55 0.02 2.47 16.08
C GLY A 55 -1.42 2.93 16.21
N ASN A 56 -1.73 3.98 15.46
CA ASN A 56 -3.08 4.47 15.29
C ASN A 56 -3.76 3.75 14.13
N GLU A 57 -5.01 3.34 14.36
CA GLU A 57 -5.83 2.71 13.34
C GLU A 57 -6.81 3.68 12.69
N GLY A 58 -7.00 3.54 11.38
CA GLY A 58 -8.00 4.31 10.66
C GLY A 58 -8.27 3.80 9.26
N VAL A 59 -9.33 4.32 8.64
CA VAL A 59 -9.68 4.00 7.25
C VAL A 59 -9.07 5.04 6.33
N CYS A 60 -7.99 4.67 5.64
CA CYS A 60 -7.31 5.56 4.71
C CYS A 60 -7.75 5.33 3.25
N THR A 61 -7.77 6.41 2.48
CA THR A 61 -7.98 6.38 1.03
C THR A 61 -6.65 6.33 0.30
N LEU A 62 -6.53 5.39 -0.64
CA LEU A 62 -5.35 5.23 -1.47
C LEU A 62 -5.25 6.36 -2.50
N VAL A 63 -4.15 7.12 -2.45
CA VAL A 63 -3.88 8.30 -3.27
C VAL A 63 -2.50 8.23 -3.91
N ALA A 64 -2.35 8.93 -5.05
CA ALA A 64 -1.08 9.05 -5.76
C ALA A 64 -0.26 10.25 -5.27
N LYS A 65 0.27 10.15 -4.05
CA LYS A 65 1.07 11.20 -3.41
C LYS A 65 2.25 10.60 -2.66
N ALA A 66 3.32 11.37 -2.50
CA ALA A 66 4.42 11.01 -1.61
C ALA A 66 3.99 11.09 -0.14
N ALA A 67 4.68 10.35 0.74
CA ALA A 67 4.36 10.29 2.18
C ALA A 67 4.27 11.68 2.83
N GLY A 68 5.20 12.58 2.52
CA GLY A 68 5.23 13.95 3.05
C GLY A 68 4.09 14.86 2.55
N SER A 69 3.31 14.42 1.56
CA SER A 69 2.17 15.16 1.00
C SER A 69 0.82 14.51 1.32
N LEU A 70 0.80 13.47 2.16
CA LEU A 70 -0.42 12.82 2.58
C LEU A 70 -1.26 13.77 3.45
N GLY A 71 -2.52 13.92 3.07
CA GLY A 71 -3.57 14.53 3.89
C GLY A 71 -4.08 13.57 4.95
N ASN A 72 -5.01 14.04 5.77
CA ASN A 72 -5.63 13.22 6.80
C ASN A 72 -6.42 12.07 6.15
N ASP A 73 -6.29 10.87 6.71
CA ASP A 73 -6.94 9.64 6.24
C ASP A 73 -6.57 9.29 4.78
N GLU A 74 -5.33 9.59 4.39
CA GLU A 74 -4.75 9.22 3.10
C GLU A 74 -3.62 8.21 3.28
N MET A 75 -3.46 7.34 2.29
CA MET A 75 -2.35 6.40 2.19
C MET A 75 -1.82 6.33 0.76
N SER A 76 -0.55 5.94 0.63
CA SER A 76 0.09 5.72 -0.67
C SER A 76 0.83 4.39 -0.67
N ILE A 77 0.85 3.74 -1.84
CA ILE A 77 1.67 2.57 -2.11
C ILE A 77 2.48 2.87 -3.36
N LEU A 78 3.81 2.85 -3.21
CA LEU A 78 4.74 2.95 -4.32
C LEU A 78 5.05 1.54 -4.84
N GLY A 79 4.85 1.30 -6.13
CA GLY A 79 5.27 0.06 -6.78
C GLY A 79 6.34 0.33 -7.83
N LEU A 80 7.35 -0.54 -7.90
CA LEU A 80 8.46 -0.45 -8.84
C LEU A 80 8.14 -1.26 -10.10
N VAL A 81 8.11 -0.62 -11.27
CA VAL A 81 7.82 -1.31 -12.54
C VAL A 81 9.08 -2.03 -13.02
N GLY A 82 9.02 -3.36 -13.13
CA GLY A 82 10.19 -4.18 -13.49
C GLY A 82 11.25 -4.28 -12.38
N GLY A 83 10.92 -3.88 -11.15
CA GLY A 83 11.81 -3.99 -9.99
C GLY A 83 12.93 -2.95 -9.93
N ALA A 84 12.91 -1.94 -10.80
CA ALA A 84 13.89 -0.86 -10.84
C ALA A 84 13.25 0.46 -11.32
N GLY A 85 13.93 1.59 -11.08
CA GLY A 85 13.54 2.91 -11.61
C GLY A 85 12.51 3.68 -10.76
N ASP A 86 11.95 4.73 -11.36
CA ASP A 86 10.94 5.58 -10.71
C ASP A 86 9.64 4.79 -10.52
N GLY A 87 9.29 4.56 -9.25
CA GLY A 87 8.06 3.84 -8.90
C GLY A 87 6.79 4.61 -9.31
N VAL A 88 5.71 3.87 -9.54
CA VAL A 88 4.37 4.43 -9.78
C VAL A 88 3.52 4.32 -8.52
N TYR A 89 2.72 5.34 -8.25
CA TYR A 89 1.75 5.27 -7.16
C TYR A 89 0.51 4.49 -7.59
N ILE A 90 0.19 3.47 -6.81
CA ILE A 90 -1.00 2.66 -7.00
C ILE A 90 -2.21 3.42 -6.47
N THR A 91 -3.29 3.47 -7.26
CA THR A 91 -4.57 4.09 -6.88
C THR A 91 -5.69 3.06 -6.70
N LYS A 92 -5.54 1.85 -7.24
CA LYS A 92 -6.50 0.75 -7.04
C LYS A 92 -5.78 -0.57 -6.86
N LEU A 93 -6.13 -1.33 -5.82
CA LEU A 93 -5.53 -2.64 -5.53
C LEU A 93 -6.57 -3.75 -5.53
N TYR A 94 -6.29 -4.81 -6.29
CA TYR A 94 -7.09 -6.03 -6.41
C TYR A 94 -6.24 -7.27 -6.05
N ASN A 95 -6.85 -8.45 -6.01
CA ASN A 95 -6.16 -9.67 -5.59
C ASN A 95 -4.88 -10.01 -6.39
N ARG A 96 -4.93 -9.82 -7.72
CA ARG A 96 -3.84 -10.19 -8.65
C ARG A 96 -3.31 -9.02 -9.47
N THR A 97 -4.01 -7.89 -9.45
CA THR A 97 -3.70 -6.74 -10.29
C THR A 97 -3.84 -5.45 -9.50
N CYS A 98 -3.22 -4.40 -10.00
CA CYS A 98 -3.36 -3.05 -9.49
C CYS A 98 -3.43 -2.05 -10.64
N ARG A 99 -3.79 -0.80 -10.33
CA ARG A 99 -3.76 0.31 -11.29
C ARG A 99 -3.09 1.52 -10.69
N ASP A 100 -2.39 2.26 -11.54
CA ASP A 100 -1.79 3.55 -11.22
C ASP A 100 -2.80 4.70 -11.40
N ASN A 101 -2.32 5.93 -11.29
CA ASN A 101 -3.14 7.13 -11.49
C ASN A 101 -3.53 7.36 -12.95
N ASN A 102 -2.76 6.83 -13.90
CA ASN A 102 -3.01 6.89 -15.34
C ASN A 102 -3.93 5.77 -15.83
N ASN A 103 -4.44 4.94 -14.92
CA ASN A 103 -5.29 3.79 -15.19
C ASN A 103 -4.60 2.66 -16.00
N ASN A 104 -3.26 2.67 -16.03
CA ASN A 104 -2.46 1.54 -16.49
C ASN A 104 -2.67 0.35 -15.54
N ARG A 105 -2.53 -0.87 -16.08
CA ARG A 105 -2.74 -2.10 -15.31
C ARG A 105 -1.43 -2.84 -15.14
N TYR A 106 -1.27 -3.43 -13.95
CA TYR A 106 -0.11 -4.24 -13.61
C TYR A 106 -0.55 -5.49 -12.85
N THR A 107 0.15 -6.59 -13.05
CA THR A 107 0.28 -7.63 -12.02
C THR A 107 1.34 -7.19 -11.02
N TYR A 108 1.30 -7.75 -9.80
CA TYR A 108 2.27 -7.39 -8.76
C TYR A 108 2.68 -8.61 -7.94
N VAL A 109 3.93 -8.56 -7.47
CA VAL A 109 4.50 -9.46 -6.47
C VAL A 109 5.03 -8.60 -5.32
N ILE A 110 4.95 -9.11 -4.09
CA ILE A 110 5.54 -8.45 -2.93
C ILE A 110 6.98 -8.95 -2.84
N THR A 111 7.94 -8.04 -2.77
CA THR A 111 9.37 -8.34 -2.67
C THR A 111 9.93 -7.58 -1.48
N ASP A 112 10.89 -8.17 -0.79
CA ASP A 112 11.56 -7.56 0.36
C ASP A 112 13.00 -7.20 -0.03
N ASP A 113 13.40 -5.96 0.23
CA ASP A 113 14.76 -5.46 -0.03
C ASP A 113 15.66 -5.50 1.21
N SER A 114 15.27 -6.26 2.24
CA SER A 114 15.89 -6.32 3.58
C SER A 114 15.66 -5.08 4.46
N THR A 115 15.03 -4.03 3.92
CA THR A 115 14.70 -2.80 4.66
C THR A 115 13.19 -2.66 4.81
N VAL A 116 12.48 -2.81 3.70
CA VAL A 116 11.01 -2.78 3.61
C VAL A 116 10.54 -3.70 2.48
N SER A 117 9.28 -4.12 2.59
CA SER A 117 8.61 -4.78 1.48
C SER A 117 8.06 -3.75 0.48
N TYR A 118 8.16 -4.05 -0.80
CA TYR A 118 7.65 -3.22 -1.89
C TYR A 118 6.86 -4.05 -2.91
N LEU A 119 6.07 -3.37 -3.74
CA LEU A 119 5.38 -3.99 -4.86
C LEU A 119 6.26 -3.97 -6.10
N ASN A 120 6.68 -5.12 -6.58
CA ASN A 120 7.29 -5.27 -7.90
C ASN A 120 6.18 -5.49 -8.94
N LEU A 121 6.09 -4.60 -9.93
CA LEU A 121 4.99 -4.51 -10.89
C LEU A 121 5.41 -5.00 -12.29
N THR A 122 4.50 -5.72 -12.95
CA THR A 122 4.64 -6.12 -14.36
C THR A 122 3.43 -5.62 -15.14
N ALA A 123 3.65 -4.82 -16.19
CA ALA A 123 2.58 -4.25 -17.01
C ALA A 123 1.77 -5.33 -17.76
N ILE A 124 0.47 -5.09 -17.93
CA ILE A 124 -0.48 -5.97 -18.66
C ILE A 124 -1.48 -5.21 -19.52
#